data_AF-A0A8X6W294-F1
#
_entry.id   AF-A0A8X6W294-F1
#
_cell.length_a   1.000
_cell.length_b   1.000
_cell.length_c   1.000
_cell.angle_alpha   90.00
_cell.angle_beta   90.00
_cell.angle_gamma   90.00
#
_symmetry.space_group_name_H-M   'P 1'
#
loop_
_entity.id
_entity.type
_entity.pdbx_description
1 polymer ?
#
loop_
_entity_poly.entity_id
_entity_poly.type
_entity_poly.pdbx_seq_one_letter_code
_entity_poly.pdbx_strand_id
1 'polypeptide(L)'
;MRIIGKEHSAAKKLCSAINIDVPSKRAFGFLKKKLEFAASNVACNTMKEAALGIRSNETDTEFSQCGVSVDGTWQRRGYSSLNGCVSVISIDSGKVLDVEFMSKVCRLCNSKNKKLNNIHNCAKHIGSSGAMEPLGVYRIFE
;
A
#
# COMPACT_ATOMS: atom_id res chain seq x y z
N MET A 1 -18.14 5.42 0.73
CA MET A 1 -17.48 6.56 0.06
C MET A 1 -15.98 6.24 -0.03
N ARG A 2 -15.37 6.08 -1.23
CA ARG A 2 -13.91 5.87 -1.34
C ARG A 2 -13.20 7.23 -1.18
N ILE A 3 -12.75 7.52 0.05
CA ILE A 3 -12.17 8.83 0.44
C ILE A 3 -10.64 8.87 0.23
N ILE A 4 -10.04 7.75 -0.18
CA ILE A 4 -8.59 7.63 -0.42
C ILE A 4 -8.12 8.72 -1.39
N GLY A 5 -7.14 9.52 -0.94
CA GLY A 5 -6.54 10.61 -1.72
C GLY A 5 -7.20 11.98 -1.59
N LYS A 6 -8.27 12.15 -0.79
CA LYS A 6 -8.88 13.48 -0.55
C LYS A 6 -8.29 14.25 0.64
N GLU A 7 -7.47 13.59 1.47
CA GLU A 7 -6.68 14.19 2.55
C GLU A 7 -7.50 15.14 3.47
N HIS A 8 -6.93 16.28 3.86
CA HIS A 8 -7.54 17.26 4.77
C HIS A 8 -8.92 17.77 4.29
N SER A 9 -9.15 17.84 2.97
CA SER A 9 -10.44 18.27 2.41
C SER A 9 -11.57 17.33 2.81
N ALA A 10 -11.31 16.02 2.83
CA ALA A 10 -12.31 15.06 3.29
C ALA A 10 -12.49 15.09 4.81
N ALA A 11 -11.40 15.23 5.57
CA ALA A 11 -11.49 15.39 7.02
C ALA A 11 -12.34 16.61 7.38
N LYS A 12 -12.15 17.73 6.69
CA LYS A 12 -12.99 18.92 6.85
C LYS A 12 -14.47 18.63 6.62
N LYS A 13 -14.81 17.94 5.51
CA LYS A 13 -16.20 17.58 5.21
C LYS A 13 -16.82 16.69 6.28
N LEU A 14 -16.07 15.70 6.77
CA LEU A 14 -16.51 14.79 7.83
C LEU A 14 -16.75 15.56 9.14
N CYS A 15 -15.76 16.30 9.62
CA CYS A 15 -15.85 17.11 10.84
C CYS A 15 -17.03 18.08 10.78
N SER A 16 -17.23 18.76 9.64
CA SER A 16 -18.40 19.63 9.45
C SER A 16 -19.73 18.87 9.48
N ALA A 17 -19.80 17.65 8.93
CA ALA A 17 -21.02 16.84 8.95
C ALA A 17 -21.39 16.34 10.35
N ILE A 18 -20.40 16.12 11.23
CA ILE A 18 -20.62 15.67 12.61
C ILE A 18 -20.54 16.81 13.63
N ASN A 19 -20.47 18.06 13.16
CA ASN A 19 -20.40 19.27 13.98
C ASN A 19 -19.24 19.28 15.00
N ILE A 20 -18.05 18.86 14.57
CA ILE A 20 -16.81 18.89 15.38
C ILE A 20 -15.79 19.83 14.72
N ASP A 21 -14.93 20.43 15.54
CA ASP A 21 -13.83 21.28 15.08
C ASP A 21 -12.92 20.58 14.06
N VAL A 22 -12.58 21.33 13.02
CA VAL A 22 -11.72 20.84 11.94
C VAL A 22 -10.26 21.03 12.34
N PRO A 23 -9.42 19.99 12.38
CA PRO A 23 -8.00 20.15 12.66
C PRO A 23 -7.34 21.05 11.60
N SER A 24 -6.35 21.84 12.00
CA SER A 24 -5.55 22.63 11.04
C SER A 24 -4.83 21.71 10.06
N LYS A 25 -4.47 22.22 8.87
CA LYS A 25 -3.70 21.45 7.87
C LYS A 25 -2.40 20.89 8.45
N ARG A 26 -1.73 21.66 9.33
CA ARG A 26 -0.49 21.27 10.00
C ARG A 26 -0.72 20.12 10.99
N ALA A 27 -1.73 20.25 11.86
CA ALA A 27 -2.09 19.22 12.82
C ALA A 27 -2.51 17.92 12.11
N PHE A 28 -3.34 18.03 11.06
CA PHE A 28 -3.72 16.89 10.24
C PHE A 28 -2.52 16.22 9.58
N GLY A 29 -1.58 16.99 9.01
CA GLY A 29 -0.35 16.45 8.43
C GLY A 29 0.51 15.71 9.44
N PHE A 30 0.60 16.20 10.67
CA PHE A 30 1.32 15.53 11.76
C PHE A 30 0.65 14.22 12.17
N LEU A 31 -0.67 14.23 12.38
CA LEU A 31 -1.44 13.02 12.70
C LEU A 31 -1.36 11.97 11.58
N LYS A 32 -1.47 12.42 10.33
CA LYS A 32 -1.32 11.55 9.15
C LYS A 32 0.02 10.81 9.19
N LYS A 33 1.13 11.51 9.41
CA LYS A 33 2.46 10.88 9.47
C LYS A 33 2.57 9.86 10.59
N LYS A 34 2.01 10.15 11.76
CA LYS A 34 1.97 9.20 12.88
C LYS A 34 1.17 7.95 12.56
N LEU A 35 -0.01 8.11 11.98
CA LEU A 35 -0.86 7.00 11.55
C LEU A 35 -0.21 6.18 10.45
N GLU A 36 0.40 6.82 9.47
CA GLU A 36 1.14 6.17 8.38
C GLU A 36 2.27 5.31 8.95
N PHE A 37 3.12 5.86 9.82
CA PHE A 37 4.19 5.12 10.47
C PHE A 37 3.68 3.92 11.28
N ALA A 38 2.65 4.12 12.10
CA ALA A 38 2.08 3.05 12.91
C ALA A 38 1.46 1.94 12.04
N ALA A 39 0.69 2.31 11.01
CA ALA A 39 0.08 1.36 10.09
C ALA A 39 1.12 0.57 9.30
N SER A 40 2.18 1.23 8.81
CA SER A 40 3.28 0.56 8.12
C SER A 40 4.00 -0.43 9.02
N ASN A 41 4.28 -0.08 10.28
CA ASN A 41 4.92 -1.00 11.22
C ASN A 41 4.05 -2.23 11.51
N VAL A 42 2.75 -2.03 11.73
CA VAL A 42 1.81 -3.14 11.95
C VAL A 42 1.73 -4.03 10.71
N ALA A 43 1.64 -3.45 9.51
CA ALA A 43 1.64 -4.22 8.27
C ALA A 43 2.92 -5.06 8.12
N CYS A 44 4.09 -4.45 8.29
CA CYS A 44 5.36 -5.17 8.21
C CYS A 44 5.49 -6.30 9.24
N ASN A 45 5.08 -6.05 10.49
CA ASN A 45 5.18 -7.05 11.55
C ASN A 45 4.21 -8.21 11.32
N THR A 46 2.96 -7.92 10.96
CA THR A 46 1.95 -8.95 10.72
C THR A 46 2.27 -9.82 9.50
N MET A 47 2.83 -9.25 8.43
CA MET A 47 3.32 -10.04 7.29
C MET A 47 4.52 -10.92 7.66
N LYS A 48 5.47 -10.40 8.46
CA LYS A 48 6.60 -11.21 8.98
C LYS A 48 6.12 -12.35 9.87
N GLU A 49 5.19 -12.09 10.77
CA GLU A 49 4.60 -13.12 11.64
C GLU A 49 3.83 -14.16 10.81
N ALA A 50 3.13 -13.76 9.76
CA ALA A 50 2.47 -14.68 8.84
C ALA A 50 3.49 -15.61 8.14
N ALA A 51 4.57 -15.03 7.61
CA ALA A 51 5.65 -15.81 6.98
C ALA A 51 6.34 -16.76 7.98
N LEU A 52 6.64 -16.29 9.20
CA LEU A 52 7.22 -17.13 10.26
C LEU A 52 6.31 -18.28 10.67
N GLY A 53 5.00 -18.02 10.78
CA GLY A 53 4.01 -19.04 11.11
C GLY A 53 3.90 -20.16 10.07
N ILE A 54 4.24 -19.88 8.81
CA ILE A 54 4.36 -20.90 7.76
C ILE A 54 5.64 -21.71 7.96
N ARG A 55 6.78 -21.03 8.16
CA ARG A 55 8.07 -21.72 8.35
C ARG A 55 8.09 -22.65 9.56
N SER A 56 7.44 -22.25 10.66
CA SER A 56 7.42 -23.05 11.89
C SER A 56 6.62 -24.35 11.78
N ASN A 57 5.79 -24.50 10.75
CA ASN A 57 5.00 -25.71 10.50
C ASN A 57 5.73 -26.71 9.61
N GLU A 58 6.87 -26.34 9.03
CA GLU A 58 7.69 -27.19 8.18
C GLU A 58 8.93 -27.70 8.94
N THR A 59 9.46 -28.86 8.53
CA THR A 59 10.74 -29.40 9.04
C THR A 59 11.89 -28.43 8.72
N ASP A 60 12.99 -28.47 9.50
CA ASP A 60 14.21 -27.63 9.38
C ASP A 60 14.89 -27.68 7.99
N THR A 61 14.21 -27.17 6.96
CA THR A 61 14.74 -26.90 5.65
C THR A 61 14.97 -25.40 5.51
N GLU A 62 16.02 -25.03 4.78
CA GLU A 62 16.36 -23.62 4.54
C GLU A 62 15.20 -22.87 3.86
N PHE A 63 14.43 -23.58 3.03
CA PHE A 63 13.28 -23.09 2.28
C PHE A 63 12.00 -23.69 2.82
N SER A 64 10.94 -22.88 2.85
CA SER A 64 9.58 -23.34 3.15
C SER A 64 8.69 -23.20 1.93
N GLN A 65 7.87 -24.21 1.65
CA GLN A 65 6.99 -24.24 0.48
C GLN A 65 5.55 -23.89 0.86
N CYS A 66 5.11 -22.69 0.46
CA CYS A 66 3.74 -22.25 0.68
C CYS A 66 2.97 -22.11 -0.64
N GLY A 67 1.76 -22.67 -0.69
CA GLY A 67 0.80 -22.31 -1.71
C GLY A 67 0.32 -20.88 -1.51
N VAL A 68 0.25 -20.09 -2.58
CA VAL A 68 -0.18 -18.69 -2.51
C VAL A 68 -1.24 -18.37 -3.57
N SER A 69 -2.17 -17.52 -3.18
CA SER A 69 -3.08 -16.81 -4.07
C SER A 69 -2.63 -15.35 -4.17
N VAL A 70 -2.93 -14.71 -5.29
CA VAL A 70 -2.59 -13.30 -5.50
C VAL A 70 -3.88 -12.54 -5.81
N ASP A 71 -4.09 -11.44 -5.10
CA ASP A 71 -5.21 -10.54 -5.35
C ASP A 71 -4.71 -9.11 -5.50
N GLY A 72 -5.37 -8.34 -6.35
CA GLY A 72 -5.08 -6.93 -6.52
C GLY A 72 -6.23 -6.06 -6.03
N THR A 73 -5.94 -4.78 -5.78
CA THR A 73 -6.97 -3.79 -5.49
C THR A 73 -6.66 -2.44 -6.11
N TRP A 74 -7.72 -1.75 -6.55
CA TRP A 74 -7.64 -0.51 -7.33
C TRP A 74 -8.46 0.60 -6.68
N GLN A 75 -7.91 1.81 -6.67
CA GLN A 75 -8.59 2.97 -6.07
C GLN A 75 -9.95 3.26 -6.72
N ARG A 76 -10.07 3.07 -8.05
CA ARG A 76 -11.30 3.30 -8.84
C ARG A 76 -11.71 2.02 -9.57
N ARG A 77 -12.99 1.90 -9.92
CA ARG A 77 -13.46 0.82 -10.80
C ARG A 77 -13.08 1.11 -12.25
N GLY A 78 -12.93 0.05 -13.03
CA GLY A 78 -12.48 0.10 -14.42
C GLY A 78 -10.99 0.41 -14.57
N TYR A 79 -10.48 0.32 -15.81
CA TYR A 79 -9.07 0.53 -16.15
C TYR A 79 -8.55 1.98 -16.01
N SER A 80 -9.24 2.82 -15.22
CA SER A 80 -8.97 4.24 -15.00
C SER A 80 -8.22 4.55 -13.69
N SER A 81 -7.84 3.51 -12.95
CA SER A 81 -7.19 3.67 -11.64
C SER A 81 -5.77 4.19 -11.76
N LEU A 82 -5.46 5.17 -10.92
CA LEU A 82 -4.10 5.73 -10.80
C LEU A 82 -3.26 4.96 -9.79
N ASN A 83 -3.88 4.29 -8.82
CA ASN A 83 -3.19 3.53 -7.79
C ASN A 83 -3.72 2.10 -7.78
N GLY A 84 -2.80 1.15 -7.67
CA GLY A 84 -3.02 -0.27 -7.49
C GLY A 84 -2.17 -0.80 -6.33
N CYS A 85 -2.64 -1.86 -5.70
CA CYS A 85 -1.89 -2.65 -4.74
C CYS A 85 -2.10 -4.11 -5.11
N VAL A 86 -1.04 -4.90 -5.09
CA VAL A 86 -1.08 -6.36 -5.29
C VAL A 86 -0.68 -7.00 -3.97
N SER A 87 -1.33 -8.09 -3.58
CA SER A 87 -1.10 -8.78 -2.32
C SER A 87 -0.98 -10.27 -2.55
N VAL A 88 0.08 -10.87 -2.01
CA VAL A 88 0.26 -12.32 -1.97
C VAL A 88 -0.31 -12.84 -0.66
N ILE A 89 -1.19 -13.82 -0.76
CA ILE A 89 -1.95 -14.37 0.37
C ILE A 89 -1.68 -15.88 0.43
N SER A 90 -1.20 -16.36 1.56
CA SER A 90 -1.03 -17.79 1.83
C SER A 90 -2.38 -18.51 1.72
N ILE A 91 -2.42 -19.60 0.96
CA ILE A 91 -3.62 -20.43 0.82
C ILE A 91 -3.98 -21.09 2.15
N ASP A 92 -2.96 -21.56 2.89
CA ASP A 92 -3.16 -22.34 4.11
C ASP A 92 -3.63 -21.48 5.28
N SER A 93 -3.05 -20.29 5.42
CA SER A 93 -3.36 -19.40 6.55
C SER A 93 -4.36 -18.30 6.23
N GLY A 94 -4.61 -18.01 4.95
CA GLY A 94 -5.39 -16.86 4.51
C GLY A 94 -4.77 -15.50 4.85
N LYS A 95 -3.49 -15.47 5.27
CA LYS A 95 -2.79 -14.25 5.67
C LYS A 95 -1.97 -13.68 4.52
N VAL A 96 -1.87 -12.35 4.49
CA VAL A 96 -1.01 -11.62 3.54
C VAL A 96 0.45 -11.85 3.93
N LEU A 97 1.27 -12.24 2.96
CA LEU A 97 2.70 -12.46 3.09
C LEU A 97 3.53 -11.30 2.56
N ASP A 98 3.07 -10.68 1.47
CA ASP A 98 3.72 -9.52 0.89
C ASP A 98 2.74 -8.67 0.07
N VAL A 99 3.09 -7.41 -0.15
CA VAL A 99 2.31 -6.44 -0.93
C VAL A 99 3.20 -5.57 -1.80
N GLU A 100 2.76 -5.31 -3.04
CA GLU A 100 3.41 -4.37 -3.94
C GLU A 100 2.48 -3.22 -4.29
N PHE A 101 2.96 -1.99 -4.07
CA PHE A 101 2.20 -0.77 -4.32
C PHE A 101 2.65 -0.11 -5.62
N MET A 102 1.70 0.25 -6.46
CA MET A 102 1.97 0.86 -7.75
C MET A 102 1.11 2.09 -7.99
N SER A 103 1.72 3.15 -8.51
CA SER A 103 1.04 4.41 -8.83
C SER A 103 1.41 4.93 -10.20
N LYS A 104 0.45 5.36 -11.01
CA LYS A 104 0.70 6.10 -12.25
C LYS A 104 1.20 7.51 -12.02
N VAL A 105 1.11 8.01 -10.80
CA VAL A 105 1.42 9.40 -10.45
C VAL A 105 2.36 9.44 -9.25
N CYS A 106 3.54 10.00 -9.45
CA CYS A 106 4.44 10.34 -8.35
C CYS A 106 4.58 11.86 -8.24
N ARG A 107 4.12 12.43 -7.12
CA ARG A 107 4.25 13.88 -6.86
C ARG A 107 5.70 14.31 -6.74
N LEU A 108 6.57 13.43 -6.24
CA LEU A 108 7.99 13.70 -6.11
C LEU A 108 8.63 13.75 -7.49
N CYS A 109 8.47 12.72 -8.34
CA CYS A 109 8.95 12.78 -9.73
C CYS A 109 8.42 13.97 -10.54
N ASN A 110 7.17 14.38 -10.29
CA ASN A 110 6.56 15.52 -10.98
C ASN A 110 6.98 16.88 -10.38
N SER A 111 7.76 16.88 -9.30
CA SER A 111 8.29 18.09 -8.69
C SER A 111 9.39 18.70 -9.54
N LYS A 112 9.43 20.03 -9.63
CA LYS A 112 10.53 20.77 -10.27
C LYS A 112 11.85 20.67 -9.49
N ASN A 113 11.80 20.21 -8.25
CA ASN A 113 12.97 20.10 -7.39
C ASN A 113 13.72 18.78 -7.61
N LYS A 114 14.68 18.79 -8.55
CA LYS A 114 15.44 17.61 -8.98
C LYS A 114 16.17 16.87 -7.86
N LYS A 115 16.53 17.53 -6.75
CA LYS A 115 17.17 16.87 -5.60
C LYS A 115 16.24 15.86 -4.92
N LEU A 116 14.94 16.12 -4.87
CA LEU A 116 13.95 15.21 -4.29
C LEU A 116 13.65 14.01 -5.20
N ASN A 117 13.93 14.11 -6.50
CA ASN A 117 13.66 13.03 -7.45
C ASN A 117 14.55 11.82 -7.23
N ASN A 118 15.80 12.03 -6.80
CA ASN A 118 16.78 10.94 -6.66
C ASN A 118 16.79 10.27 -5.27
N ILE A 119 15.99 10.77 -4.31
CA ILE A 119 16.07 10.35 -2.90
C ILE A 119 14.85 9.49 -2.49
N HIS A 120 13.82 9.38 -3.33
CA HIS A 120 12.60 8.68 -2.95
C HIS A 120 12.48 7.31 -3.59
N ASN A 121 11.96 6.34 -2.83
CA ASN A 121 11.55 5.06 -3.37
C ASN A 121 10.29 5.25 -4.22
N CYS A 122 10.42 5.11 -5.54
CA CYS A 122 9.41 5.52 -6.48
C CYS A 122 8.54 4.36 -6.92
N ALA A 123 7.30 4.31 -6.43
CA ALA A 123 6.28 3.36 -6.87
C ALA A 123 5.67 3.70 -8.26
N LYS A 124 6.35 4.49 -9.11
CA LYS A 124 5.78 4.95 -10.38
C LYS A 124 5.68 3.79 -11.37
N HIS A 125 4.46 3.46 -11.77
CA HIS A 125 4.15 2.52 -12.83
C HIS A 125 4.07 3.22 -14.18
N ILE A 126 4.69 2.60 -15.18
CA ILE A 126 4.61 3.01 -16.59
C ILE A 126 3.83 1.92 -17.33
N GLY A 127 2.65 2.26 -17.84
CA GLY A 127 1.81 1.34 -18.59
C GLY A 127 0.32 1.46 -18.29
N SER A 128 -0.45 0.45 -18.70
CA SER A 128 -1.89 0.40 -18.43
C SER A 128 -2.17 0.09 -16.95
N SER A 129 -3.35 0.44 -16.45
CA SER A 129 -3.72 0.13 -15.06
C SER A 129 -4.06 -1.36 -14.88
N GLY A 130 -4.44 -2.05 -15.96
CA GLY A 130 -4.61 -3.51 -15.95
C GLY A 130 -3.28 -4.26 -15.87
N ALA A 131 -2.19 -3.68 -16.39
CA ALA A 131 -0.85 -4.27 -16.27
C ALA A 131 -0.26 -4.19 -14.85
N MET A 132 -0.90 -3.46 -13.92
CA MET A 132 -0.42 -3.34 -12.54
C MET A 132 -0.50 -4.67 -11.77
N GLU A 133 -1.48 -5.51 -12.08
CA GLU A 133 -1.63 -6.81 -11.42
C GLU A 133 -0.49 -7.78 -11.77
N PRO A 134 -0.29 -8.19 -13.05
CA PRO A 134 0.76 -9.13 -13.39
C PRO A 134 2.16 -8.57 -13.08
N LEU A 135 2.38 -7.25 -13.22
CA LEU A 135 3.66 -6.64 -12.88
C LEU A 135 3.89 -6.60 -11.37
N GLY A 136 2.84 -6.34 -10.58
CA GLY A 136 2.95 -6.38 -9.12
C GLY A 136 3.25 -7.79 -8.62
N VAL A 137 2.64 -8.82 -9.21
CA VAL A 137 2.99 -10.23 -8.90
C VAL A 137 4.46 -10.48 -9.18
N TYR A 138 4.94 -10.11 -10.39
CA TYR A 138 6.33 -10.33 -10.79
C TYR A 138 7.32 -9.71 -9.79
N ARG A 139 7.09 -8.46 -9.36
CA ARG A 139 7.97 -7.74 -8.43
C ARG A 139 8.01 -8.32 -7.02
N ILE A 140 6.96 -9.02 -6.58
CA ILE A 140 6.94 -9.66 -5.26
C ILE A 140 7.84 -10.91 -5.25
N PHE A 141 8.03 -11.57 -6.40
CA PHE A 141 8.81 -12.80 -6.51
C PHE A 141 10.21 -12.59 -7.14
N GLU A 142 10.61 -11.35 -7.41
CA GLU A 142 11.94 -10.98 -7.92
C GLU A 142 12.94 -10.76 -6.77
#